data_AF-A0A7G1G546-F1
#
_entry.id   AF-A0A7G1G546-F1
#
_cell.length_a   1.000
_cell.length_b   1.000
_cell.length_c   1.000
_cell.angle_alpha   90.00
_cell.angle_beta   90.00
_cell.angle_gamma   90.00
#
_symmetry.space_group_name_H-M   'P 1'
#
loop_
_entity.id
_entity.type
_entity.pdbx_description
1 polymer ?
#
loop_
_entity_poly.entity_id
_entity_poly.type
_entity_poly.pdbx_seq_one_letter_code
_entity_poly.pdbx_strand_id
1 'polypeptide(L)'
;MNKTVDKLVELLSNVFSNTKIKEIMSTPPIVVTEETKIKYAKEIMRIKGISGMPVVNKKLELIGILSIEDLIKVFENGGIESRVLNWMTKEPFYLSEEDTIRDFLDFNQEKKFGRYPVLNRDKKVVGVVTKLDIMEWLFKKLGHIYIHDERRKRVLENEFKSIIINEKKSGADFSYEINYNSIESIGMAATKLKKFLLSKEIDSKLTRKISIATYEAEANVVIHSGSTGHIYCYIKEDFIKIYVEDFGKGIECIDKAMKEGYSTASETIREKGFGAGMGLPNMKRFSNKMTVVSSPDKGLKVEMIFFRGDKK
;
A
#
# COMPACT_ATOMS: atom_id res chain seq x y z
N MET A 1 -16.31 13.64 1.09
CA MET A 1 -15.20 12.75 0.67
C MET A 1 -13.80 13.41 0.77
N ASN A 2 -13.62 14.72 0.50
CA ASN A 2 -12.29 15.38 0.52
C ASN A 2 -11.58 15.50 1.89
N LYS A 3 -12.30 15.79 3.00
CA LYS A 3 -11.66 16.10 4.30
C LYS A 3 -10.74 15.00 4.87
N THR A 4 -10.99 13.73 4.51
CA THR A 4 -10.19 12.60 5.01
C THR A 4 -8.87 12.46 4.24
N VAL A 5 -8.90 12.71 2.93
CA VAL A 5 -7.70 12.67 2.08
C VAL A 5 -6.79 13.86 2.42
N ASP A 6 -7.37 15.05 2.58
CA ASP A 6 -6.60 16.25 2.93
C ASP A 6 -5.92 16.10 4.30
N LYS A 7 -6.61 15.55 5.31
CA LYS A 7 -6.01 15.23 6.63
C LYS A 7 -4.90 14.19 6.55
N LEU A 8 -5.05 13.20 5.69
CA LEU A 8 -4.04 12.16 5.49
C LEU A 8 -2.79 12.75 4.82
N VAL A 9 -2.97 13.57 3.80
CA VAL A 9 -1.89 14.32 3.14
C VAL A 9 -1.15 15.18 4.17
N GLU A 10 -1.88 15.90 5.01
CA GLU A 10 -1.31 16.78 6.05
C GLU A 10 -0.50 16.00 7.09
N LEU A 11 -1.06 14.88 7.59
CA LEU A 11 -0.37 14.00 8.54
C LEU A 11 0.91 13.39 7.95
N LEU A 12 0.83 12.89 6.72
CA LEU A 12 1.95 12.21 6.05
C LEU A 12 3.04 13.19 5.61
N SER A 13 2.64 14.41 5.23
CA SER A 13 3.59 15.43 4.79
C SER A 13 4.39 16.02 5.94
N ASN A 14 3.92 15.93 7.20
CA ASN A 14 4.76 16.32 8.34
C ASN A 14 6.03 15.46 8.45
N VAL A 15 5.93 14.16 8.14
CA VAL A 15 7.07 13.22 8.19
C VAL A 15 8.06 13.45 7.05
N PHE A 16 7.58 13.82 5.86
CA PHE A 16 8.40 13.99 4.66
C PHE A 16 8.52 15.44 4.19
N SER A 17 8.23 16.40 5.06
CA SER A 17 8.04 17.82 4.72
C SER A 17 9.21 18.42 3.95
N ASN A 18 10.44 17.98 4.24
CA ASN A 18 11.68 18.50 3.64
C ASN A 18 12.09 17.78 2.34
N THR A 19 11.29 16.85 1.83
CA THR A 19 11.60 16.16 0.58
C THR A 19 11.47 17.12 -0.59
N LYS A 20 12.47 17.14 -1.47
CA LYS A 20 12.49 18.00 -2.65
C LYS A 20 11.58 17.50 -3.78
N ILE A 21 10.96 18.43 -4.50
CA ILE A 21 10.05 18.17 -5.61
C ILE A 21 10.75 17.42 -6.74
N LYS A 22 12.04 17.64 -6.99
CA LYS A 22 12.80 16.86 -7.98
C LYS A 22 12.84 15.35 -7.71
N GLU A 23 12.64 14.93 -6.46
CA GLU A 23 12.56 13.50 -6.10
C GLU A 23 11.20 12.88 -6.39
N ILE A 24 10.21 13.71 -6.72
CA ILE A 24 8.78 13.34 -6.82
C ILE A 24 8.25 13.57 -8.23
N MET A 25 8.68 14.64 -8.88
CA MET A 25 8.17 15.07 -10.18
C MET A 25 8.27 13.99 -11.26
N SER A 26 7.29 14.00 -12.16
CA SER A 26 7.37 13.23 -13.39
C SER A 26 8.39 13.87 -14.34
N THR A 27 9.39 13.08 -14.75
CA THR A 27 10.45 13.48 -15.68
C THR A 27 10.77 12.32 -16.65
N PRO A 28 11.05 12.57 -17.94
CA PRO A 28 11.07 13.87 -18.61
C PRO A 28 9.65 14.45 -18.79
N PRO A 29 9.50 15.79 -18.80
CA PRO A 29 8.19 16.43 -18.92
C PRO A 29 7.65 16.27 -20.34
N ILE A 30 6.34 15.98 -20.45
CA ILE A 30 5.63 16.05 -21.73
C ILE A 30 5.23 17.50 -21.94
N VAL A 31 5.86 18.16 -22.91
CA VAL A 31 5.66 19.58 -23.23
C VAL A 31 5.19 19.75 -24.67
N VAL A 32 4.56 20.89 -24.93
CA VAL A 32 4.27 21.38 -26.28
C VAL A 32 4.91 22.76 -26.48
N THR A 33 5.08 23.17 -27.73
CA THR A 33 5.58 24.52 -28.04
C THR A 33 4.43 25.48 -28.28
N GLU A 34 4.67 26.79 -28.12
CA GLU A 34 3.70 27.83 -28.52
C GLU A 34 3.20 27.68 -29.96
N GLU A 35 4.08 27.14 -30.82
CA GLU A 35 3.86 26.96 -32.23
C GLU A 35 3.00 25.73 -32.57
N THR A 36 2.84 24.79 -31.63
CA THR A 36 2.11 23.52 -31.80
C THR A 36 0.63 23.80 -32.08
N LYS A 37 0.01 23.05 -33.01
CA LYS A 37 -1.45 23.15 -33.26
C LYS A 37 -2.26 22.43 -32.19
N ILE A 38 -3.43 22.95 -31.85
CA ILE A 38 -4.31 22.35 -30.82
C ILE A 38 -4.65 20.89 -31.16
N LYS A 39 -4.91 20.54 -32.43
CA LYS A 39 -5.18 19.16 -32.83
C LYS A 39 -4.09 18.16 -32.40
N TYR A 40 -2.82 18.55 -32.46
CA TYR A 40 -1.70 17.70 -32.06
C TYR A 40 -1.57 17.66 -30.55
N ALA A 41 -1.75 18.80 -29.87
CA ALA A 41 -1.75 18.84 -28.41
C ALA A 41 -2.84 17.94 -27.81
N LYS A 42 -4.07 17.98 -28.37
CA LYS A 42 -5.19 17.09 -28.01
C LYS A 42 -4.79 15.62 -28.15
N GLU A 43 -4.13 15.27 -29.25
CA GLU A 43 -3.76 13.90 -29.53
C GLU A 43 -2.66 13.40 -28.59
N ILE A 44 -1.68 14.25 -28.25
CA ILE A 44 -0.67 13.94 -27.23
C ILE A 44 -1.35 13.70 -25.88
N MET A 45 -2.28 14.56 -25.46
CA MET A 45 -3.04 14.39 -24.21
C MET A 45 -3.78 13.05 -24.17
N ARG A 46 -4.47 12.70 -25.26
CA ARG A 46 -5.22 11.44 -25.39
C ARG A 46 -4.31 10.23 -25.29
N ILE A 47 -3.22 10.20 -26.06
CA ILE A 47 -2.28 9.07 -26.10
C ILE A 47 -1.56 8.90 -24.76
N LYS A 48 -1.19 10.01 -24.12
CA LYS A 48 -0.43 10.01 -22.86
C LYS A 48 -1.32 9.92 -21.62
N GLY A 49 -2.64 10.00 -21.77
CA GLY A 49 -3.57 9.96 -20.64
C GLY A 49 -3.41 11.15 -19.68
N ILE A 50 -3.01 12.32 -20.17
CA ILE A 50 -2.76 13.51 -19.36
C ILE A 50 -3.80 14.60 -19.65
N SER A 51 -4.23 15.33 -18.62
CA SER A 51 -5.20 16.43 -18.74
C SER A 51 -4.58 17.82 -18.94
N GLY A 52 -3.26 17.91 -19.15
CA GLY A 52 -2.58 19.18 -19.39
C GLY A 52 -1.07 19.06 -19.60
N MET A 53 -0.45 20.08 -20.15
CA MET A 53 0.98 20.09 -20.50
C MET A 53 1.56 21.50 -20.34
N PRO A 54 2.81 21.63 -19.85
CA PRO A 54 3.55 22.87 -19.97
C PRO A 54 3.74 23.25 -21.44
N VAL A 55 3.66 24.54 -21.71
CA VAL A 55 3.98 25.15 -23.00
C VAL A 55 5.34 25.81 -22.86
N VAL A 56 6.26 25.49 -23.77
CA VAL A 56 7.64 25.96 -23.73
C VAL A 56 8.05 26.68 -25.00
N ASN A 57 9.06 27.55 -24.89
CA ASN A 57 9.73 28.13 -26.05
C ASN A 57 10.83 27.20 -26.61
N LYS A 58 11.53 27.62 -27.67
CA LYS A 58 12.64 26.87 -28.29
C LYS A 58 13.79 26.55 -27.33
N LYS A 59 13.93 27.30 -26.23
CA LYS A 59 14.95 27.10 -25.21
C LYS A 59 14.45 26.25 -24.04
N LEU A 60 13.26 25.63 -24.11
CA LEU A 60 12.61 24.88 -23.02
C LEU A 60 12.22 25.73 -21.79
N GLU A 61 12.09 27.05 -21.94
CA GLU A 61 11.58 27.91 -20.87
C GLU A 61 10.05 27.87 -20.86
N LEU A 62 9.48 27.85 -19.66
CA LEU A 62 8.04 27.85 -19.44
C LEU A 62 7.43 29.19 -19.87
N ILE A 63 6.45 29.13 -20.77
CA ILE A 63 5.72 30.32 -21.25
C ILE A 63 4.21 30.21 -21.03
N GLY A 64 3.69 29.01 -20.78
CA GLY A 64 2.27 28.78 -20.56
C GLY A 64 1.96 27.38 -20.06
N ILE A 65 0.68 27.13 -19.80
CA ILE A 65 0.14 25.79 -19.59
C ILE A 65 -1.09 25.60 -20.45
N LEU A 66 -1.27 24.41 -20.99
CA LEU A 66 -2.45 24.03 -21.74
C LEU A 66 -3.15 22.89 -21.00
N SER A 67 -4.43 23.03 -20.66
CA SER A 67 -5.21 21.98 -20.00
C SER A 67 -6.45 21.57 -20.80
N ILE A 68 -7.16 20.54 -20.32
CA ILE A 68 -8.46 20.13 -20.89
C ILE A 68 -9.46 21.30 -20.84
N GLU A 69 -9.44 22.12 -19.80
CA GLU A 69 -10.29 23.31 -19.70
C GLU A 69 -10.05 24.30 -20.84
N ASP A 70 -8.79 24.47 -21.25
CA ASP A 70 -8.46 25.30 -22.42
C ASP A 70 -8.93 24.65 -23.72
N LEU A 71 -8.82 23.32 -23.84
CA LEU A 71 -9.34 22.59 -25.00
C LEU A 71 -10.85 22.73 -25.14
N ILE A 72 -11.59 22.71 -24.03
CA ILE A 72 -13.05 22.93 -24.03
C ILE A 72 -13.37 24.28 -24.68
N LYS A 73 -12.69 25.36 -24.24
CA LYS A 73 -12.84 26.69 -24.83
C LYS A 73 -12.48 26.72 -26.32
N VAL A 74 -11.43 26.00 -26.73
CA VAL A 74 -11.04 25.91 -28.15
C VAL A 74 -12.17 25.32 -28.98
N PHE A 75 -12.80 24.23 -28.52
CA PHE A 75 -13.85 23.54 -29.27
C PHE A 75 -15.11 24.39 -29.41
N GLU A 76 -15.49 25.11 -28.35
CA GLU A 76 -16.62 26.05 -28.38
C GLU A 76 -16.44 27.16 -29.42
N ASN A 77 -15.20 27.49 -29.77
CA ASN A 77 -14.85 28.57 -30.70
C ASN A 77 -14.29 28.06 -32.04
N GLY A 78 -14.39 26.76 -32.34
CA GLY A 78 -13.93 26.18 -33.61
C GLY A 78 -12.40 26.24 -33.85
N GLY A 79 -11.59 26.47 -32.82
CA GLY A 79 -10.17 26.79 -32.93
C GLY A 79 -9.22 25.59 -33.11
N ILE A 80 -9.66 24.44 -33.61
CA ILE A 80 -8.87 23.19 -33.58
C ILE A 80 -7.55 23.23 -34.38
N GLU A 81 -7.52 24.03 -35.44
CA GLU A 81 -6.32 24.24 -36.28
C GLU A 81 -5.42 25.38 -35.78
N SER A 82 -5.85 26.13 -34.76
CA SER A 82 -5.09 27.24 -34.19
C SER A 82 -3.92 26.76 -33.35
N ARG A 83 -3.06 27.71 -32.95
CA ARG A 83 -1.83 27.45 -32.19
C ARG A 83 -2.09 27.46 -30.70
N VAL A 84 -1.31 26.69 -29.96
CA VAL A 84 -1.36 26.62 -28.49
C VAL A 84 -1.19 28.02 -27.86
N LEU A 85 -0.33 28.88 -28.42
CA LEU A 85 -0.09 30.25 -27.95
C LEU A 85 -1.37 31.08 -27.74
N ASN A 86 -2.40 30.84 -28.56
CA ASN A 86 -3.63 31.62 -28.57
C ASN A 86 -4.61 31.21 -27.46
N TRP A 87 -4.40 30.04 -26.85
CA TRP A 87 -5.37 29.44 -25.92
C TRP A 87 -4.76 29.03 -24.59
N MET A 88 -3.44 28.91 -24.50
CA MET A 88 -2.75 28.56 -23.27
C MET A 88 -3.01 29.59 -22.16
N THR A 89 -3.07 29.11 -20.93
CA THR A 89 -2.98 29.99 -19.76
C THR A 89 -1.55 30.51 -19.65
N LYS A 90 -1.40 31.84 -19.72
CA LYS A 90 -0.12 32.54 -19.59
C LYS A 90 0.26 32.70 -18.11
N GLU A 91 1.55 32.89 -17.86
CA GLU A 91 2.10 33.05 -16.51
C GLU A 91 1.67 31.94 -15.53
N PRO A 92 1.86 30.66 -15.92
CA PRO A 92 1.50 29.55 -15.05
C PRO A 92 2.35 29.56 -13.79
N PHE A 93 1.75 29.19 -12.67
CA PHE A 93 2.52 28.90 -11.47
C PHE A 93 3.37 27.65 -11.70
N TYR A 94 4.55 27.66 -11.10
CA TYR A 94 5.52 26.58 -11.17
C TYR A 94 6.18 26.41 -9.81
N LEU A 95 6.81 25.26 -9.64
CA LEU A 95 7.68 24.99 -8.50
C LEU A 95 9.13 24.92 -8.98
N SER A 96 10.07 25.25 -8.12
CA SER A 96 11.47 24.91 -8.27
C SER A 96 11.68 23.42 -8.03
N GLU A 97 12.64 22.82 -8.73
CA GLU A 97 13.06 21.44 -8.47
C GLU A 97 13.62 21.26 -7.04
N GLU A 98 14.05 22.36 -6.42
CA GLU A 98 14.57 22.41 -5.05
C GLU A 98 13.49 22.72 -3.99
N ASP A 99 12.26 23.11 -4.40
CA ASP A 99 11.13 23.28 -3.47
C ASP A 99 10.81 21.96 -2.79
N THR A 100 10.12 22.01 -1.65
CA THR A 100 9.79 20.84 -0.84
C THR A 100 8.31 20.45 -0.91
N ILE A 101 7.96 19.29 -0.35
CA ILE A 101 6.54 18.89 -0.16
C ILE A 101 5.80 19.94 0.67
N ARG A 102 6.44 20.53 1.68
CA ARG A 102 5.82 21.60 2.48
C ARG A 102 5.49 22.80 1.60
N ASP A 103 6.44 23.25 0.79
CA ASP A 103 6.22 24.36 -0.14
C ASP A 103 5.08 24.06 -1.11
N PHE A 104 5.03 22.84 -1.67
CA PHE A 104 3.92 22.39 -2.52
C PHE A 104 2.57 22.48 -1.79
N LEU A 105 2.49 22.03 -0.54
CA LEU A 105 1.23 22.03 0.23
C LEU A 105 0.75 23.45 0.53
N ASP A 106 1.65 24.30 1.01
CA ASP A 106 1.34 25.69 1.34
C ASP A 106 0.84 26.40 0.08
N PHE A 107 1.55 26.20 -1.04
CA PHE A 107 1.19 26.77 -2.33
C PHE A 107 -0.15 26.26 -2.88
N ASN A 108 -0.41 24.97 -2.70
CA ASN A 108 -1.60 24.31 -3.22
C ASN A 108 -2.87 24.55 -2.37
N GLN A 109 -2.75 25.05 -1.13
CA GLN A 109 -3.92 25.53 -0.37
C GLN A 109 -4.42 26.88 -0.89
N GLU A 110 -3.50 27.73 -1.33
CA GLU A 110 -3.84 29.05 -1.87
C GLU A 110 -4.42 28.98 -3.29
N LYS A 111 -3.98 28.00 -4.10
CA LYS A 111 -4.31 27.93 -5.54
C LYS A 111 -4.67 26.53 -6.00
N LYS A 112 -5.75 26.40 -6.77
CA LYS A 112 -6.32 25.11 -7.21
C LYS A 112 -5.86 24.72 -8.62
N PHE A 113 -4.56 24.61 -8.86
CA PHE A 113 -4.07 24.01 -10.11
C PHE A 113 -3.98 22.49 -9.96
N GLY A 114 -4.37 21.76 -11.01
CA GLY A 114 -4.29 20.29 -11.01
C GLY A 114 -2.87 19.75 -11.17
N ARG A 115 -1.95 20.57 -11.71
CA ARG A 115 -0.56 20.22 -12.02
C ARG A 115 0.32 21.47 -11.98
N TYR A 116 1.58 21.29 -11.60
CA TYR A 116 2.58 22.35 -11.51
C TYR A 116 3.80 21.96 -12.36
N PRO A 117 4.16 22.74 -13.39
CA PRO A 117 5.46 22.64 -14.02
C PRO A 117 6.58 22.82 -12.98
N VAL A 118 7.68 22.08 -13.16
CA VAL A 118 8.85 22.16 -12.29
C VAL A 118 10.03 22.72 -13.08
N LEU A 119 10.65 23.78 -12.54
CA LEU A 119 11.77 24.47 -13.16
C LEU A 119 13.09 24.19 -12.45
N ASN A 120 14.17 24.09 -13.22
CA ASN A 120 15.53 24.13 -12.67
C ASN A 120 16.04 25.57 -12.49
N ARG A 121 17.29 25.70 -12.02
CA ARG A 121 17.95 27.01 -11.81
C ARG A 121 18.07 27.86 -13.08
N ASP A 122 18.14 27.23 -14.25
CA ASP A 122 18.22 27.89 -15.56
C ASP A 122 16.84 28.25 -16.14
N LYS A 123 15.78 28.16 -15.33
CA LYS A 123 14.36 28.40 -15.70
C LYS A 123 13.84 27.46 -16.79
N LYS A 124 14.41 26.27 -16.92
CA LYS A 124 13.97 25.25 -17.88
C LYS A 124 12.96 24.32 -17.23
N VAL A 125 11.95 23.91 -17.99
CA VAL A 125 10.99 22.89 -17.53
C VAL A 125 11.69 21.53 -17.49
N VAL A 126 11.86 20.99 -16.30
CA VAL A 126 12.54 19.70 -16.05
C VAL A 126 11.60 18.60 -15.55
N GLY A 127 10.37 18.98 -15.19
CA GLY A 127 9.35 18.03 -14.76
C GLY A 127 7.96 18.65 -14.61
N VAL A 128 7.02 17.81 -14.19
CA VAL A 128 5.67 18.22 -13.77
C VAL A 128 5.33 17.45 -12.50
N VAL A 129 4.67 18.12 -11.55
CA VAL A 129 4.20 17.49 -10.31
C VAL A 129 2.72 17.81 -10.08
N THR A 130 1.97 16.80 -9.66
CA THR A 130 0.55 16.88 -9.30
C THR A 130 0.32 16.41 -7.87
N LYS A 131 -0.87 16.65 -7.31
CA LYS A 131 -1.25 16.06 -6.02
C LYS A 131 -1.18 14.54 -6.05
N LEU A 132 -1.51 13.93 -7.20
CA LEU A 132 -1.45 12.48 -7.35
C LEU A 132 0.00 12.00 -7.28
N ASP A 133 0.94 12.68 -7.95
CA ASP A 133 2.37 12.33 -7.87
C ASP A 133 2.90 12.44 -6.43
N ILE A 134 2.54 13.51 -5.71
CA ILE A 134 2.89 13.68 -4.29
C ILE A 134 2.31 12.53 -3.46
N MET A 135 1.05 12.17 -3.69
CA MET A 135 0.40 11.07 -2.97
C MET A 135 1.03 9.73 -3.29
N GLU A 136 1.23 9.40 -4.56
CA GLU A 136 1.89 8.18 -5.00
C GLU A 136 3.32 8.09 -4.44
N TRP A 137 4.05 9.20 -4.44
CA TRP A 137 5.38 9.26 -3.85
C TRP A 137 5.37 9.08 -2.34
N LEU A 138 4.46 9.75 -1.62
CA LEU A 138 4.30 9.59 -0.17
C LEU A 138 3.95 8.14 0.17
N PHE A 139 3.01 7.53 -0.55
CA PHE A 139 2.67 6.11 -0.40
C PHE A 139 3.85 5.20 -0.75
N LYS A 140 4.62 5.53 -1.80
CA LYS A 140 5.81 4.78 -2.18
C LYS A 140 6.92 4.92 -1.15
N LYS A 141 7.10 6.07 -0.49
CA LYS A 141 8.15 6.30 0.51
C LYS A 141 7.81 5.80 1.90
N LEU A 142 6.55 5.93 2.32
CA LEU A 142 6.02 5.13 3.43
C LEU A 142 6.18 3.66 3.10
N GLY A 143 5.85 3.30 1.85
CA GLY A 143 6.17 2.02 1.24
C GLY A 143 7.66 1.69 1.35
N HIS A 144 8.60 2.60 1.17
CA HIS A 144 10.05 2.33 1.26
C HIS A 144 10.55 2.14 2.70
N ILE A 145 10.02 2.92 3.66
CA ILE A 145 10.20 2.67 5.09
C ILE A 145 9.63 1.28 5.43
N TYR A 146 8.55 0.88 4.76
CA TYR A 146 7.94 -0.45 4.84
C TYR A 146 8.69 -1.54 4.04
N ILE A 147 9.37 -1.21 2.93
CA ILE A 147 10.07 -2.12 2.00
C ILE A 147 11.37 -2.63 2.60
N HIS A 148 12.01 -1.88 3.50
CA HIS A 148 13.08 -2.46 4.33
C HIS A 148 12.56 -3.57 5.25
N ASP A 149 11.28 -3.51 5.63
CA ASP A 149 10.61 -4.47 6.52
C ASP A 149 9.91 -5.62 5.75
N GLU A 150 9.70 -5.48 4.45
CA GLU A 150 8.81 -6.35 3.68
C GLU A 150 9.31 -6.57 2.23
N ARG A 151 10.13 -7.61 1.99
CA ARG A 151 10.12 -8.41 0.73
C ARG A 151 8.74 -9.04 0.43
N ARG A 152 7.80 -8.86 1.35
CA ARG A 152 6.35 -8.92 1.18
C ARG A 152 5.94 -7.71 0.33
N LYS A 153 5.40 -7.85 -0.86
CA LYS A 153 4.32 -8.76 -1.18
C LYS A 153 4.06 -8.50 -2.66
N ARG A 154 4.02 -9.56 -3.45
CA ARG A 154 3.43 -9.62 -4.79
C ARG A 154 1.91 -9.40 -4.75
N VAL A 155 1.44 -8.44 -3.94
CA VAL A 155 0.03 -8.18 -3.57
C VAL A 155 -0.46 -6.84 -4.11
N LEU A 156 0.34 -6.18 -4.95
CA LEU A 156 -0.19 -5.18 -5.87
C LEU A 156 -1.24 -5.73 -6.84
N GLU A 157 -1.49 -7.04 -6.87
CA GLU A 157 -2.33 -7.60 -7.91
C GLU A 157 -3.81 -7.72 -7.59
N ASN A 158 -4.35 -7.53 -6.38
CA ASN A 158 -5.82 -7.48 -6.26
C ASN A 158 -6.29 -6.70 -5.04
N GLU A 159 -6.50 -5.40 -5.28
CA GLU A 159 -7.48 -4.49 -4.68
C GLU A 159 -7.67 -4.46 -3.15
N PHE A 160 -7.27 -3.33 -2.56
CA PHE A 160 -8.10 -2.52 -1.64
C PHE A 160 -8.72 -3.14 -0.35
N LYS A 161 -8.42 -4.37 0.07
CA LYS A 161 -9.13 -5.02 1.21
C LYS A 161 -8.21 -5.63 2.27
N SER A 162 -7.71 -4.85 3.23
CA SER A 162 -7.90 -5.14 4.66
C SER A 162 -7.40 -3.95 5.51
N ILE A 163 -8.22 -3.27 6.31
CA ILE A 163 -8.91 -3.85 7.46
C ILE A 163 -7.87 -4.47 8.42
N ILE A 164 -6.86 -3.72 8.84
CA ILE A 164 -6.10 -4.07 10.07
C ILE A 164 -6.44 -3.12 11.22
N ILE A 165 -7.04 -1.96 10.95
CA ILE A 165 -7.20 -0.94 12.00
C ILE A 165 -8.66 -0.75 12.45
N ASN A 166 -9.69 -1.26 11.76
CA ASN A 166 -11.08 -0.93 12.15
C ASN A 166 -12.20 -1.96 11.88
N GLU A 167 -11.92 -3.24 11.61
CA GLU A 167 -12.98 -4.24 11.87
C GLU A 167 -13.02 -4.45 13.38
N LYS A 168 -14.09 -3.98 14.04
CA LYS A 168 -14.39 -4.39 15.40
C LYS A 168 -14.28 -5.92 15.48
N LYS A 169 -13.60 -6.44 16.51
CA LYS A 169 -13.54 -7.87 16.87
C LYS A 169 -14.93 -8.56 16.90
N SER A 170 -16.01 -7.78 16.96
CA SER A 170 -17.41 -8.20 17.01
C SER A 170 -17.98 -8.85 15.72
N GLY A 171 -17.19 -9.03 14.66
CA GLY A 171 -17.67 -9.57 13.38
C GLY A 171 -17.01 -10.89 12.92
N ALA A 172 -16.28 -11.57 13.80
CA ALA A 172 -15.66 -12.86 13.45
C ALA A 172 -16.69 -13.98 13.44
N ASP A 173 -16.64 -14.85 12.43
CA ASP A 173 -17.49 -16.04 12.32
C ASP A 173 -17.07 -17.12 13.33
N PHE A 174 -15.80 -17.12 13.71
CA PHE A 174 -15.24 -17.97 14.74
C PHE A 174 -14.13 -17.23 15.48
N SER A 175 -14.05 -17.44 16.80
CA SER A 175 -12.96 -16.96 17.62
C SER A 175 -12.50 -18.02 18.62
N TYR A 176 -11.24 -17.94 19.01
CA TYR A 176 -10.64 -18.83 20.00
C TYR A 176 -9.57 -18.11 20.80
N GLU A 177 -9.63 -18.23 22.13
CA GLU A 177 -8.59 -17.71 23.01
C GLU A 177 -7.48 -18.77 23.19
N ILE A 178 -6.24 -18.38 22.91
CA ILE A 178 -5.05 -19.19 23.10
C ILE A 178 -4.51 -18.95 24.51
N ASN A 179 -4.42 -20.02 25.30
CA ASN A 179 -3.79 -19.98 26.60
C ASN A 179 -2.35 -20.52 26.51
N TYR A 180 -1.36 -19.65 26.74
CA TYR A 180 0.05 -20.00 26.64
C TYR A 180 0.56 -20.94 27.75
N ASN A 181 -0.16 -21.04 28.87
CA ASN A 181 0.26 -21.86 30.02
C ASN A 181 0.07 -23.37 29.80
N SER A 182 -0.61 -23.78 28.72
CA SER A 182 -0.93 -25.18 28.46
C SER A 182 -0.37 -25.62 27.11
N ILE A 183 0.88 -26.09 27.10
CA ILE A 183 1.51 -26.68 25.91
C ILE A 183 0.71 -27.89 25.39
N GLU A 184 0.06 -28.63 26.30
CA GLU A 184 -0.82 -29.76 25.96
C GLU A 184 -2.06 -29.33 25.15
N SER A 185 -2.42 -28.05 25.18
CA SER A 185 -3.55 -27.51 24.44
C SER A 185 -3.21 -27.10 23.00
N ILE A 186 -1.94 -27.17 22.58
CA ILE A 186 -1.53 -26.83 21.20
C ILE A 186 -2.30 -27.70 20.20
N GLY A 187 -2.93 -27.05 19.22
CA GLY A 187 -3.72 -27.68 18.16
C GLY A 187 -5.21 -27.80 18.47
N MET A 188 -5.66 -27.39 19.66
CA MET A 188 -7.07 -27.35 20.01
C MET A 188 -7.82 -26.29 19.20
N ALA A 189 -7.21 -25.12 19.00
CA ALA A 189 -7.80 -24.08 18.15
C ALA A 189 -7.93 -24.56 16.71
N ALA A 190 -6.86 -25.12 16.15
CA ALA A 190 -6.85 -25.65 14.79
C ALA A 190 -7.89 -26.76 14.58
N THR A 191 -8.06 -27.65 15.57
CA THR A 191 -9.04 -28.74 15.53
C THR A 191 -10.47 -28.22 15.58
N LYS A 192 -10.76 -27.27 16.48
CA LYS A 192 -12.09 -26.63 16.59
C LYS A 192 -12.43 -25.85 15.32
N LEU A 193 -11.48 -25.07 14.80
CA LEU A 193 -11.64 -24.33 13.55
C LEU A 193 -11.88 -25.29 12.36
N LYS A 194 -11.17 -26.42 12.30
CA LYS A 194 -11.39 -27.44 11.27
C LYS A 194 -12.83 -27.94 11.26
N LYS A 195 -13.35 -28.32 12.43
CA LYS A 195 -14.74 -28.79 12.59
C LYS A 195 -15.74 -27.71 12.19
N PHE A 196 -15.48 -26.47 12.60
CA PHE A 196 -16.29 -25.32 12.24
C PHE A 196 -16.34 -25.09 10.71
N LEU A 197 -15.19 -25.06 10.04
CA LEU A 197 -15.12 -24.85 8.58
C LEU A 197 -15.84 -25.96 7.80
N LEU A 198 -15.68 -27.22 8.21
CA LEU A 198 -16.41 -28.34 7.60
C LEU A 198 -17.93 -28.20 7.80
N SER A 199 -18.38 -27.73 8.97
CA SER A 199 -19.80 -27.45 9.23
C SER A 199 -20.36 -26.29 8.39
N LYS A 200 -19.49 -25.45 7.82
CA LYS A 200 -19.83 -24.36 6.89
C LYS A 200 -19.63 -24.76 5.43
N GLU A 201 -19.52 -26.07 5.16
CA GLU A 201 -19.37 -26.64 3.83
C GLU A 201 -18.15 -26.12 3.06
N ILE A 202 -17.11 -25.69 3.79
CA ILE A 202 -15.84 -25.30 3.17
C ILE A 202 -15.09 -26.55 2.72
N ASP A 203 -14.56 -26.50 1.49
CA ASP A 203 -13.81 -27.59 0.88
C ASP A 203 -12.76 -28.20 1.83
N SER A 204 -12.69 -29.54 1.84
CA SER A 204 -11.82 -30.32 2.73
C SER A 204 -10.34 -30.00 2.51
N LYS A 205 -9.91 -29.78 1.26
CA LYS A 205 -8.51 -29.45 0.93
C LYS A 205 -8.16 -28.05 1.42
N LEU A 206 -9.04 -27.07 1.24
CA LEU A 206 -8.88 -25.72 1.78
C LEU A 206 -8.87 -25.72 3.31
N THR A 207 -9.82 -26.42 3.92
CA THR A 207 -9.94 -26.56 5.38
C THR A 207 -8.66 -27.18 5.97
N ARG A 208 -8.11 -28.22 5.36
CA ARG A 208 -6.83 -28.83 5.80
C ARG A 208 -5.68 -27.82 5.79
N LYS A 209 -5.56 -26.99 4.74
CA LYS A 209 -4.51 -25.95 4.67
C LYS A 209 -4.67 -24.92 5.79
N ILE A 210 -5.90 -24.46 6.02
CA ILE A 210 -6.21 -23.50 7.08
C ILE A 210 -5.87 -24.08 8.46
N SER A 211 -6.24 -25.33 8.73
CA SER A 211 -5.94 -25.99 10.00
C SER A 211 -4.44 -26.11 10.26
N ILE A 212 -3.64 -26.48 9.25
CA ILE A 212 -2.17 -26.58 9.41
C ILE A 212 -1.58 -25.20 9.73
N ALA A 213 -1.95 -24.17 8.98
CA ALA A 213 -1.44 -22.83 9.23
C ALA A 213 -1.88 -22.27 10.59
N THR A 214 -3.11 -22.57 11.02
CA THR A 214 -3.64 -22.15 12.33
C THR A 214 -2.93 -22.86 13.47
N TYR A 215 -2.59 -24.14 13.31
CA TYR A 215 -1.80 -24.91 14.29
C TYR A 215 -0.43 -24.26 14.51
N GLU A 216 0.26 -23.88 13.44
CA GLU A 216 1.57 -23.22 13.54
C GLU A 216 1.47 -21.84 14.22
N ALA A 217 0.40 -21.08 13.93
CA ALA A 217 0.15 -19.80 14.58
C ALA A 217 -0.11 -19.99 16.09
N GLU A 218 -0.95 -20.96 16.46
CA GLU A 218 -1.25 -21.31 17.85
C GLU A 218 0.00 -21.74 18.61
N ALA A 219 0.78 -22.66 18.03
CA ALA A 219 2.03 -23.12 18.62
C ALA A 219 3.03 -21.98 18.83
N ASN A 220 3.13 -21.05 17.87
CA ASN A 220 4.00 -19.89 18.00
C ASN A 220 3.62 -19.00 19.18
N VAL A 221 2.32 -18.76 19.39
CA VAL A 221 1.86 -18.01 20.56
C VAL A 221 2.23 -18.77 21.84
N VAL A 222 1.85 -20.05 21.95
CA VAL A 222 2.08 -20.82 23.18
C VAL A 222 3.57 -20.94 23.54
N ILE A 223 4.45 -21.12 22.55
CA ILE A 223 5.87 -21.40 22.77
C ILE A 223 6.69 -20.11 22.93
N HIS A 224 6.37 -19.06 22.17
CA HIS A 224 7.27 -17.90 22.02
C HIS A 224 6.73 -16.60 22.62
N SER A 225 5.41 -16.40 22.71
CA SER A 225 4.87 -15.10 23.11
C SER A 225 5.08 -14.80 24.60
N GLY A 226 4.93 -15.82 25.46
CA GLY A 226 4.82 -15.63 26.91
C GLY A 226 3.54 -14.90 27.33
N SER A 227 2.52 -14.86 26.48
CA SER A 227 1.23 -14.19 26.72
C SER A 227 0.08 -14.99 26.11
N THR A 228 -1.14 -14.71 26.56
CA THR A 228 -2.34 -15.19 25.84
C THR A 228 -2.41 -14.57 24.44
N GLY A 229 -3.16 -15.23 23.57
CA GLY A 229 -3.44 -14.76 22.23
C GLY A 229 -4.87 -15.07 21.81
N HIS A 230 -5.27 -14.58 20.66
CA HIS A 230 -6.60 -14.80 20.10
C HIS A 230 -6.50 -15.14 18.62
N ILE A 231 -7.31 -16.10 18.19
CA ILE A 231 -7.54 -16.42 16.79
C ILE A 231 -8.94 -15.95 16.42
N TYR A 232 -9.06 -15.34 15.25
CA TYR A 232 -10.29 -14.92 14.63
C TYR A 232 -10.35 -15.46 13.21
N CYS A 233 -11.50 -15.98 12.80
CA CYS A 233 -11.76 -16.44 11.45
C CYS A 233 -12.94 -15.67 10.87
N TYR A 234 -12.76 -15.19 9.63
CA TYR A 234 -13.77 -14.49 8.86
C TYR A 234 -13.97 -15.23 7.53
N ILE A 235 -15.17 -15.70 7.28
CA ILE A 235 -15.56 -16.35 6.03
C ILE A 235 -16.17 -15.29 5.13
N LYS A 236 -15.55 -15.07 3.96
CA LYS A 236 -16.07 -14.19 2.91
C LYS A 236 -16.43 -15.02 1.68
N GLU A 237 -17.04 -14.36 0.70
CA GLU A 237 -17.49 -15.01 -0.53
C GLU A 237 -16.32 -15.65 -1.29
N ASP A 238 -15.22 -14.90 -1.48
CA ASP A 238 -14.07 -15.34 -2.30
C ASP A 238 -12.90 -15.88 -1.48
N PHE A 239 -12.87 -15.63 -0.17
CA PHE A 239 -11.73 -15.98 0.67
C PHE A 239 -12.12 -16.24 2.13
N ILE A 240 -11.23 -16.92 2.84
CA ILE A 240 -11.25 -17.06 4.29
C ILE A 240 -10.05 -16.32 4.86
N LYS A 241 -10.28 -15.46 5.85
CA LYS A 241 -9.25 -14.71 6.57
C LYS A 241 -9.10 -15.27 7.97
N ILE A 242 -7.88 -15.65 8.34
CA ILE A 242 -7.48 -15.98 9.71
C ILE A 242 -6.63 -14.83 10.24
N TYR A 243 -6.99 -14.32 11.40
CA TYR A 243 -6.23 -13.28 12.10
C TYR A 243 -5.86 -13.81 13.48
N VAL A 244 -4.59 -13.74 13.82
CA VAL A 244 -4.05 -14.18 15.11
C VAL A 244 -3.33 -13.01 15.73
N GLU A 245 -3.59 -12.73 17.01
CA GLU A 245 -2.84 -11.74 17.76
C GLU A 245 -2.44 -12.25 19.13
N ASP A 246 -1.23 -11.92 19.56
CA ASP A 246 -0.78 -12.04 20.93
C ASP A 246 -0.23 -10.70 21.43
N PHE A 247 -0.08 -10.59 22.74
CA PHE A 247 0.41 -9.39 23.42
C PHE A 247 1.77 -9.66 24.09
N GLY A 248 2.53 -10.59 23.53
CA GLY A 248 3.74 -11.11 24.14
C GLY A 248 4.98 -10.31 23.76
N LYS A 249 6.12 -10.99 23.84
CA LYS A 249 7.45 -10.40 23.56
C LYS A 249 7.62 -9.90 22.12
N GLY A 250 6.83 -10.45 21.19
CA GLY A 250 6.99 -10.19 19.77
C GLY A 250 8.28 -10.78 19.18
N ILE A 251 8.52 -10.51 17.91
CA ILE A 251 9.67 -11.00 17.14
C ILE A 251 10.52 -9.79 16.75
N GLU A 252 11.77 -9.78 17.23
CA GLU A 252 12.73 -8.70 16.96
C GLU A 252 13.13 -8.62 15.49
N CYS A 253 13.34 -9.77 14.84
CA CYS A 253 13.71 -9.84 13.42
C CYS A 253 12.90 -10.92 12.71
N ILE A 254 11.85 -10.50 12.01
CA ILE A 254 10.94 -11.40 11.28
C ILE A 254 11.70 -12.20 10.22
N ASP A 255 12.65 -11.59 9.51
CA ASP A 255 13.42 -12.27 8.47
C ASP A 255 14.21 -13.47 8.97
N LYS A 256 14.76 -13.40 10.19
CA LYS A 256 15.42 -14.56 10.81
C LYS A 256 14.40 -15.64 11.15
N ALA A 257 13.25 -15.26 11.69
CA ALA A 257 12.16 -16.18 12.05
C ALA A 257 11.49 -16.85 10.84
N MET A 258 11.66 -16.30 9.63
CA MET A 258 11.19 -16.88 8.36
C MET A 258 12.15 -17.92 7.77
N LYS A 259 13.35 -18.13 8.34
CA LYS A 259 14.28 -19.17 7.89
C LYS A 259 13.88 -20.52 8.48
N GLU A 260 13.70 -21.52 7.63
CA GLU A 260 13.43 -22.88 8.07
C GLU A 260 14.52 -23.38 9.03
N GLY A 261 14.11 -24.02 10.13
CA GLY A 261 15.01 -24.51 11.18
C GLY A 261 15.38 -23.47 12.24
N TYR A 262 15.04 -22.18 12.07
CA TYR A 262 15.28 -21.16 13.09
C TYR A 262 14.17 -21.17 14.15
N SER A 263 14.55 -21.36 15.42
CA SER A 263 13.61 -21.29 16.55
C SER A 263 14.29 -20.75 17.81
N THR A 264 13.54 -19.96 18.58
CA THR A 264 13.93 -19.48 19.92
C THR A 264 13.39 -20.36 21.05
N ALA A 265 12.88 -21.55 20.74
CA ALA A 265 12.34 -22.47 21.74
C ALA A 265 13.44 -22.98 22.69
N SER A 266 13.10 -23.25 23.95
CA SER A 266 14.02 -23.89 24.89
C SER A 266 14.26 -25.36 24.50
N GLU A 267 15.34 -25.94 25.01
CA GLU A 267 15.71 -27.34 24.77
C GLU A 267 14.62 -28.31 25.24
N THR A 268 14.03 -28.05 26.41
CA THR A 268 12.88 -28.79 26.96
C THR A 268 11.64 -28.78 26.07
N ILE A 269 11.43 -27.74 25.26
CA ILE A 269 10.33 -27.65 24.29
C ILE A 269 10.66 -28.44 23.02
N ARG A 270 11.94 -28.43 22.61
CA ARG A 270 12.43 -29.20 21.46
C ARG A 270 12.38 -30.71 21.69
N GLU A 271 12.74 -31.16 22.89
CA GLU A 271 12.66 -32.57 23.29
C GLU A 271 11.21 -33.12 23.24
N LYS A 272 10.23 -32.25 23.48
CA LYS A 272 8.79 -32.58 23.36
C LYS A 272 8.29 -32.60 21.91
N GLY A 273 9.18 -32.43 20.93
CA GLY A 273 8.85 -32.45 19.50
C GLY A 273 8.36 -31.12 18.92
N PHE A 274 8.44 -30.02 19.67
CA PHE A 274 8.02 -28.69 19.22
C PHE A 274 9.22 -27.80 18.86
N GLY A 275 9.00 -26.64 18.24
CA GLY A 275 10.08 -25.67 18.04
C GLY A 275 11.14 -26.07 17.00
N ALA A 276 10.78 -26.90 16.01
CA ALA A 276 11.67 -27.27 14.89
C ALA A 276 11.94 -26.12 13.90
N GLY A 277 11.42 -24.92 14.14
CA GLY A 277 11.64 -23.74 13.30
C GLY A 277 10.86 -23.75 11.98
N MET A 278 9.72 -24.44 11.94
CA MET A 278 8.87 -24.55 10.74
C MET A 278 7.62 -23.65 10.78
N GLY A 279 7.34 -22.95 11.88
CA GLY A 279 6.07 -22.25 12.11
C GLY A 279 5.71 -21.19 11.06
N LEU A 280 6.44 -20.06 11.04
CA LEU A 280 6.20 -19.00 10.06
C LEU A 280 6.39 -19.45 8.59
N PRO A 281 7.41 -20.28 8.26
CA PRO A 281 7.52 -20.87 6.93
C PRO A 281 6.29 -21.67 6.51
N ASN A 282 5.74 -22.54 7.37
CA ASN A 282 4.57 -23.35 7.07
C ASN A 282 3.30 -22.49 6.91
N MET A 283 3.09 -21.50 7.79
CA MET A 283 1.99 -20.54 7.64
C MET A 283 2.03 -19.86 6.27
N LYS A 284 3.21 -19.41 5.82
CA LYS A 284 3.39 -18.80 4.51
C LYS A 284 3.20 -19.79 3.37
N ARG A 285 3.64 -21.04 3.53
CA ARG A 285 3.51 -22.09 2.51
C ARG A 285 2.06 -22.47 2.24
N PHE A 286 1.21 -22.50 3.27
CA PHE A 286 -0.18 -22.97 3.14
C PHE A 286 -1.20 -21.87 2.88
N SER A 287 -0.90 -20.62 3.22
CA SER A 287 -1.75 -19.46 2.91
C SER A 287 -1.47 -18.91 1.51
N ASN A 288 -2.47 -18.28 0.89
CA ASN A 288 -2.28 -17.57 -0.37
C ASN A 288 -1.60 -16.21 -0.13
N LYS A 289 -1.99 -15.53 0.95
CA LYS A 289 -1.34 -14.29 1.42
C LYS A 289 -1.13 -14.36 2.93
N MET A 290 -0.03 -13.80 3.40
CA MET A 290 0.28 -13.70 4.83
C MET A 290 0.89 -12.33 5.14
N THR A 291 0.44 -11.72 6.22
CA THR A 291 0.96 -10.48 6.83
C THR A 291 1.38 -10.81 8.25
N VAL A 292 2.57 -10.36 8.69
CA VAL A 292 2.93 -10.46 10.11
C VAL A 292 3.50 -9.15 10.59
N VAL A 293 2.86 -8.54 11.57
CA VAL A 293 3.33 -7.33 12.24
C VAL A 293 3.81 -7.73 13.62
N SER A 294 5.04 -7.38 13.95
CA SER A 294 5.57 -7.58 15.29
C SER A 294 6.47 -6.42 15.67
N SER A 295 6.52 -6.13 16.96
CA SER A 295 7.56 -5.27 17.52
C SER A 295 7.95 -5.83 18.89
N PRO A 296 9.21 -5.63 19.33
CA PRO A 296 9.61 -5.99 20.68
C PRO A 296 8.62 -5.43 21.71
N ASP A 297 8.18 -6.30 22.63
CA ASP A 297 7.27 -6.00 23.75
C ASP A 297 5.88 -5.51 23.37
N LYS A 298 5.46 -5.68 22.11
CA LYS A 298 4.11 -5.33 21.62
C LYS A 298 3.35 -6.51 21.01
N GLY A 299 3.91 -7.71 21.13
CA GLY A 299 3.33 -8.95 20.61
C GLY A 299 3.43 -9.12 19.11
N LEU A 300 2.67 -10.09 18.60
CA LEU A 300 2.62 -10.48 17.20
C LEU A 300 1.18 -10.38 16.68
N LYS A 301 1.02 -9.91 15.46
CA LYS A 301 -0.24 -9.94 14.72
C LYS A 301 0.01 -10.62 13.38
N VAL A 302 -0.66 -11.74 13.13
CA VAL A 302 -0.58 -12.52 11.91
C VAL A 302 -1.92 -12.48 11.20
N GLU A 303 -1.95 -12.09 9.94
CA GLU A 303 -3.11 -12.22 9.07
C GLU A 303 -2.78 -13.21 7.95
N MET A 304 -3.66 -14.17 7.69
CA MET A 304 -3.54 -15.15 6.62
C MET A 304 -4.82 -15.18 5.79
N ILE A 305 -4.68 -15.17 4.46
CA ILE A 305 -5.79 -15.22 3.51
C ILE A 305 -5.69 -16.51 2.69
N PHE A 306 -6.82 -17.19 2.54
CA PHE A 306 -6.99 -18.41 1.79
C PHE A 306 -8.10 -18.22 0.76
N PHE A 307 -7.78 -18.27 -0.53
CA PHE A 307 -8.78 -18.12 -1.58
C PHE A 307 -9.61 -19.38 -1.73
N ARG A 308 -10.92 -19.18 -1.91
CA ARG A 308 -11.83 -20.24 -2.32
C ARG A 308 -11.61 -20.41 -3.82
N GLY A 309 -11.32 -21.63 -4.27
CA GLY A 309 -10.99 -21.88 -5.69
C GLY A 309 -12.10 -21.40 -6.61
N ASP A 310 -11.74 -20.99 -7.83
CA ASP A 310 -12.67 -20.49 -8.86
C ASP A 310 -13.92 -21.39 -8.92
N LYS A 311 -15.10 -20.79 -8.75
CA LYS A 311 -16.35 -21.44 -9.15
C LYS A 311 -16.22 -21.70 -10.65
N LYS A 312 -16.15 -22.98 -11.04
CA LYS A 312 -16.33 -23.40 -12.42
C LYS A 312 -17.67 -22.90 -12.96
#